data_AF-A0A376MMW4-F1
#
_entry.id   AF-A0A376MMW4-F1
#
_cell.length_a   1.000
_cell.length_b   1.000
_cell.length_c   1.000
_cell.angle_alpha   90.00
_cell.angle_beta   90.00
_cell.angle_gamma   90.00
#
_symmetry.space_group_name_H-M   'P 1'
#
loop_
_entity.id
_entity.type
_entity.pdbx_description
1 polymer ?
#
loop_
_entity_poly.entity_id
_entity_poly.type
_entity_poly.pdbx_seq_one_letter_code
_entity_poly.pdbx_strand_id
1 'polypeptide(L)'
;MRTFHIGGAASRAAAESSIQVKNKGSIKLSNVKSVVNSSGKLVITSRNTELKLIDEFGRTKESYKVPYGAVLAKGDGEQVAGGETVATGTRTPCRLSPK
;
A
#
# COMPACT_ATOMS: atom_id res chain seq x y z
N MET A 1 -46.58 -13.50 -2.16
CA MET A 1 -45.32 -14.10 -2.65
C MET A 1 -44.50 -12.97 -3.27
N ARG A 2 -43.50 -12.47 -2.53
CA ARG A 2 -42.07 -12.84 -2.58
C ARG A 2 -41.33 -12.21 -3.78
N THR A 3 -41.19 -10.89 -3.74
CA THR A 3 -40.02 -10.23 -4.33
C THR A 3 -38.81 -10.64 -3.48
N PHE A 4 -37.87 -11.31 -4.12
CA PHE A 4 -36.75 -11.99 -3.48
C PHE A 4 -35.73 -10.99 -2.89
N HIS A 5 -35.01 -11.55 -1.93
CA HIS A 5 -34.20 -10.92 -0.91
C HIS A 5 -33.27 -9.78 -1.34
N ILE A 6 -33.33 -8.71 -0.54
CA ILE A 6 -32.15 -7.95 -0.11
C ILE A 6 -31.16 -8.99 0.45
N GLY A 7 -30.22 -9.42 -0.38
CA GLY A 7 -29.42 -10.60 -0.08
C GLY A 7 -28.27 -10.80 -1.06
N GLY A 8 -27.68 -9.71 -1.53
CA GLY A 8 -26.36 -9.73 -2.13
C GLY A 8 -25.45 -8.96 -1.19
N ALA A 9 -25.11 -9.58 -0.07
CA ALA A 9 -24.09 -9.10 0.85
C ALA A 9 -22.96 -8.52 0.03
N ALA A 10 -22.57 -7.29 0.35
CA ALA A 10 -21.37 -6.68 -0.17
C ALA A 10 -20.23 -7.69 0.01
N SER A 11 -19.92 -8.44 -1.04
CA SER A 11 -18.69 -9.19 -1.18
C SER A 11 -17.59 -8.16 -1.36
N ARG A 12 -17.39 -7.31 -0.35
CA ARG A 12 -16.11 -6.71 -0.07
C ARG A 12 -15.26 -7.89 0.39
N ALA A 13 -14.85 -8.71 -0.56
CA ALA A 13 -13.51 -9.27 -0.53
C ALA A 13 -12.63 -8.04 -0.38
N ALA A 14 -12.38 -7.68 0.88
CA ALA A 14 -11.53 -6.58 1.27
C ALA A 14 -10.14 -7.08 0.94
N ALA A 15 -9.80 -7.01 -0.35
CA ALA A 15 -8.49 -7.33 -0.84
C ALA A 15 -7.52 -6.51 0.00
N GLU A 16 -6.73 -7.22 0.79
CA GLU A 16 -5.78 -6.66 1.72
C GLU A 16 -4.89 -5.70 0.92
N SER A 17 -5.03 -4.39 1.14
CA SER A 17 -4.27 -3.37 0.42
C SER A 17 -2.87 -3.26 0.99
N SER A 18 -2.21 -4.39 1.25
CA SER A 18 -0.82 -4.46 1.70
C SER A 18 0.08 -4.80 0.53
N ILE A 19 1.21 -4.09 0.43
CA ILE A 19 2.26 -4.38 -0.53
C ILE A 19 3.29 -5.23 0.21
N GLN A 20 3.40 -6.49 -0.20
CA GLN A 20 4.42 -7.41 0.26
C GLN A 20 5.44 -7.64 -0.85
N VAL A 21 6.72 -7.54 -0.51
CA VAL A 21 7.81 -7.86 -1.44
C VAL A 21 8.01 -9.37 -1.45
N LYS A 22 8.27 -9.96 -2.63
CA LYS A 22 8.52 -11.42 -2.71
C LYS A 22 10.00 -11.75 -2.62
N ASN A 23 10.84 -10.80 -3.01
CA ASN A 23 12.28 -10.97 -3.05
C ASN A 23 12.96 -10.07 -2.02
N LYS A 24 14.18 -10.47 -1.63
CA LYS A 24 15.07 -9.58 -0.89
C LYS A 24 15.57 -8.46 -1.79
N GLY A 25 15.76 -7.28 -1.22
CA GLY A 25 16.31 -6.12 -1.92
C GLY A 25 16.26 -4.88 -1.06
N SER A 26 16.54 -3.73 -1.66
CA SER A 26 16.41 -2.43 -1.02
C SER A 26 15.22 -1.67 -1.59
N ILE A 27 14.51 -0.97 -0.71
CA ILE A 27 13.39 -0.12 -1.10
C ILE A 27 13.93 1.17 -1.71
N LYS A 28 13.41 1.53 -2.88
CA LYS A 28 13.70 2.79 -3.56
C LYS A 28 12.40 3.51 -3.85
N LEU A 29 12.15 4.59 -3.14
CA LEU A 29 10.97 5.42 -3.32
C LEU A 29 11.27 6.53 -4.35
N SER A 30 10.37 6.69 -5.32
CA SER A 30 10.44 7.76 -6.32
C SER A 30 9.31 8.75 -6.12
N ASN A 31 9.65 10.05 -6.13
CA ASN A 31 8.70 11.17 -5.95
C ASN A 31 7.82 11.01 -4.69
N VAL A 32 8.45 10.55 -3.61
CA VAL A 32 7.79 10.33 -2.33
C VAL A 32 7.84 11.58 -1.46
N LYS A 33 6.72 11.86 -0.81
CA LYS A 33 6.68 12.72 0.37
C LYS A 33 6.06 11.89 1.47
N SER A 34 6.77 11.77 2.59
CA SER A 34 6.32 11.08 3.77
C SER A 34 6.35 12.01 4.97
N VAL A 35 5.45 11.78 5.92
CA VAL A 35 5.41 12.49 7.19
C VAL A 35 5.27 11.48 8.32
N VAL A 36 5.95 11.72 9.43
CA VAL A 36 5.79 10.92 10.64
C VAL A 36 4.62 11.51 11.42
N ASN A 37 3.58 10.73 11.67
CA ASN A 37 2.46 11.15 12.52
C ASN A 37 2.88 11.07 14.01
N SER A 38 2.13 11.72 14.91
CA SER A 38 2.37 11.67 16.37
C SER A 38 2.38 10.24 16.94
N SER A 39 1.77 9.27 16.25
CA SER A 39 1.85 7.84 16.60
C SER A 39 3.14 7.15 16.13
N GLY A 40 4.13 7.87 15.61
CA GLY A 40 5.39 7.32 15.08
C GLY A 40 5.26 6.59 13.75
N LYS A 41 4.11 6.68 13.07
CA LYS A 41 3.86 6.00 11.78
C LYS A 41 4.28 6.87 10.61
N LEU A 42 4.99 6.29 9.65
CA LEU A 42 5.43 6.98 8.43
C LEU A 42 4.32 6.91 7.36
N VAL A 43 3.69 8.04 7.09
CA VAL A 43 2.53 8.13 6.19
C VAL A 43 2.92 8.84 4.90
N ILE A 44 2.55 8.25 3.76
CA ILE A 44 2.74 8.84 2.44
C ILE A 44 1.72 9.95 2.21
N THR A 45 2.21 11.14 1.87
CA THR A 45 1.38 12.32 1.57
C THR A 45 1.43 12.72 0.09
N SER A 46 2.14 11.96 -0.75
CA SER A 46 2.16 12.16 -2.20
C SER A 46 1.13 11.27 -2.89
N ARG A 47 0.58 11.75 -4.01
CA ARG A 47 -0.44 11.04 -4.82
C ARG A 47 0.16 10.19 -5.93
N ASN A 48 1.41 10.46 -6.32
CA ASN A 48 2.13 9.78 -7.40
C ASN A 48 3.42 9.18 -6.86
N THR A 49 3.32 8.33 -5.84
CA THR A 49 4.48 7.65 -5.27
C THR A 49 4.63 6.27 -5.88
N GLU A 50 5.86 5.98 -6.29
CA GLU A 50 6.25 4.68 -6.82
C GLU A 50 7.30 4.07 -5.90
N LEU A 51 7.04 2.85 -5.45
CA LEU A 51 7.94 2.04 -4.63
C LEU A 51 8.59 1.00 -5.53
N LYS A 52 9.91 1.07 -5.65
CA LYS A 52 10.71 0.13 -6.42
C LYS A 52 11.51 -0.73 -5.47
N LEU A 53 11.57 -2.03 -5.73
CA LEU A 53 12.52 -2.92 -5.08
C LEU A 53 13.75 -3.00 -5.98
N ILE A 54 14.91 -2.59 -5.47
CA ILE A 54 16.19 -2.69 -6.18
C ILE A 54 17.04 -3.81 -5.57
N ASP A 55 17.80 -4.49 -6.41
CA ASP A 55 18.80 -5.46 -5.97
C ASP A 55 20.14 -4.77 -5.61
N GLU A 56 21.11 -5.51 -5.09
CA GLU A 56 22.45 -4.99 -4.76
C GLU A 56 23.18 -4.45 -6.01
N PHE A 57 22.84 -4.96 -7.19
CA PHE A 57 23.33 -4.49 -8.48
C PHE A 57 22.58 -3.25 -9.02
N GLY A 58 21.68 -2.64 -8.25
CA GLY A 58 20.91 -1.45 -8.65
C GLY A 58 19.81 -1.71 -9.68
N ARG A 59 19.51 -2.99 -9.98
CA ARG A 59 18.44 -3.38 -10.92
C ARG A 59 17.09 -3.37 -10.22
N THR A 60 16.09 -2.74 -10.82
CA THR A 60 14.72 -2.78 -10.31
C THR A 60 14.12 -4.16 -10.55
N LYS A 61 13.79 -4.87 -9.48
CA LYS A 61 13.12 -6.17 -9.49
C LYS A 61 11.61 -6.02 -9.57
N GLU A 62 11.06 -5.13 -8.76
CA GLU A 62 9.62 -4.95 -8.60
C GLU A 62 9.29 -3.45 -8.51
N SER A 63 8.11 -3.05 -8.99
CA SER A 63 7.62 -1.68 -8.89
C SER A 63 6.13 -1.69 -8.54
N TYR A 64 5.77 -0.95 -7.51
CA TYR A 64 4.41 -0.87 -6.99
C TYR A 64 3.99 0.59 -6.82
N LYS A 65 2.74 0.89 -7.18
CA LYS A 65 2.15 2.21 -6.90
C LYS A 65 1.64 2.24 -5.47
N VAL A 66 2.09 3.24 -4.73
CA VAL A 66 1.68 3.44 -3.33
C VAL A 66 0.60 4.53 -3.29
N PRO A 67 -0.61 4.24 -2.79
CA PRO A 67 -1.66 5.24 -2.70
C PRO A 67 -1.36 6.28 -1.61
N TYR A 68 -1.95 7.47 -1.76
CA TYR A 68 -1.93 8.50 -0.73
C TYR A 68 -2.52 7.98 0.58
N GLY A 69 -1.89 8.33 1.71
CA GLY A 69 -2.30 7.90 3.04
C GLY A 69 -1.83 6.50 3.41
N ALA A 70 -1.13 5.79 2.52
CA ALA A 70 -0.49 4.52 2.88
C ALA A 70 0.54 4.72 3.99
N VAL A 71 0.58 3.77 4.92
CA VAL A 71 1.57 3.71 5.98
C VAL A 71 2.71 2.83 5.50
N LEU A 72 3.93 3.37 5.46
CA LEU A 72 5.11 2.56 5.20
C LEU A 72 5.59 1.91 6.50
N ALA A 73 5.96 0.65 6.40
CA ALA A 73 6.68 -0.06 7.46
C ALA A 73 8.19 0.22 7.39
N LYS A 74 8.69 0.56 6.20
CA LYS A 74 10.10 0.71 5.87
C LYS A 74 10.36 2.01 5.10
N GLY A 75 11.47 2.68 5.40
CA GLY A 75 11.88 3.94 4.79
C GLY A 75 12.51 3.79 3.39
N ASP A 76 12.88 4.93 2.79
CA ASP A 76 13.70 4.92 1.56
C ASP A 76 15.10 4.36 1.85
N GLY A 77 15.59 3.46 1.00
CA GLY A 77 16.90 2.83 1.13
C GLY A 77 16.97 1.69 2.13
N GLU A 78 15.90 1.37 2.86
CA GLU A 78 15.90 0.23 3.78
C GLU A 78 15.93 -1.10 3.04
N GLN A 79 16.63 -2.07 3.62
CA GLN A 79 16.67 -3.44 3.16
C GLN A 79 15.43 -4.20 3.65
N VAL A 80 14.87 -5.01 2.77
CA VAL A 80 13.69 -5.83 3.02
C VAL A 80 13.96 -7.26 2.56
N ALA A 81 13.41 -8.22 3.28
CA ALA A 81 13.46 -9.63 2.93
C ALA A 81 12.20 -10.05 2.15
N GLY A 82 12.31 -11.15 1.39
CA GLY A 82 11.14 -11.72 0.71
C GLY A 82 10.09 -12.19 1.71
N GLY A 83 8.83 -11.80 1.48
CA GLY A 83 7.70 -12.04 2.37
C GLY A 83 7.40 -10.89 3.35
N GLU A 84 8.17 -9.79 3.31
CA GLU A 84 7.95 -8.67 4.22
C GLU A 84 6.91 -7.66 3.67
N THR A 85 6.04 -7.17 4.55
CA THR A 85 5.05 -6.14 4.22
C THR A 85 5.70 -4.76 4.31
N VAL A 86 5.83 -4.07 3.19
CA VAL A 86 6.56 -2.80 3.08
C VAL A 86 5.65 -1.58 3.15
N ALA A 87 4.40 -1.73 2.72
CA ALA A 87 3.41 -0.67 2.78
C ALA A 87 2.02 -1.24 3.05
N THR A 88 1.25 -0.53 3.87
CA THR A 88 -0.15 -0.84 4.14
C THR A 88 -1.02 0.33 3.71
N GLY A 89 -1.84 0.12 2.69
CA GLY A 89 -2.84 1.08 2.24
C GLY A 89 -3.91 1.25 3.31
N THR A 90 -4.24 2.51 3.61
CA THR A 90 -5.41 2.79 4.43
C THR A 90 -6.65 2.34 3.68
N ARG A 91 -7.40 1.41 4.26
CA ARG A 91 -8.73 1.01 3.81
C ARG A 91 -9.64 2.24 3.91
N THR A 92 -9.64 3.11 2.90
CA THR A 92 -10.66 4.14 2.81
C THR A 92 -11.96 3.37 2.67
N PRO A 93 -12.86 3.38 3.68
CA PRO A 93 -14.16 2.81 3.48
C PRO A 93 -14.75 3.61 2.34
N CYS A 94 -15.02 2.94 1.21
CA CYS A 94 -15.71 3.54 0.08
C CYS A 94 -16.98 4.16 0.66
N ARG A 95 -16.95 5.48 0.91
CA ARG A 95 -18.10 6.26 1.31
C ARG A 95 -18.81 6.43 -0.01
N LEU A 96 -19.81 5.57 -0.26
CA LEU A 96 -20.86 5.90 -1.21
C LEU A 96 -21.31 7.32 -0.83
N SER A 97 -20.97 8.28 -1.66
CA SER A 97 -21.69 9.55 -1.68
C SER A 97 -22.89 9.31 -2.60
N PRO A 98 -24.12 9.15 -2.07
CA PRO A 98 -25.30 9.25 -2.90
C PRO A 98 -25.44 10.74 -3.27
N LYS A 99 -25.37 11.04 -4.56
CA LYS A 99 -26.00 12.23 -5.12
C LYS A 99 -27.18 11.76 -5.95
#